data_AF-V9Q4N5-F1
#
_entry.id   AF-V9Q4N5-F1
#
_cell.length_a   1.000
_cell.length_b   1.000
_cell.length_c   1.000
_cell.angle_alpha   90.00
_cell.angle_beta   90.00
_cell.angle_gamma   90.00
#
_symmetry.space_group_name_H-M   'P 1'
#
loop_
_entity.id
_entity.type
_entity.pdbx_description
1 polymer ?
#
loop_
_entity_poly.entity_id
_entity_poly.type
_entity_poly.pdbx_seq_one_letter_code
_entity_poly.pdbx_strand_id
1 'polypeptide(L)'
;NKNWMKAREGLLDCEKLGLSQDEMSKILPIVDATSSDSGAFDGVLELLIRGGRSLPEAVMMMIPEAWQNDVNMEPDKKALYEFLSALMEPWDGPALISFTDGRYLGATLDRNGLRPGRFYVTHSGRVVMGSEVGVVDIPAQDVLRKGRLNPGMMLLVDFDNHTVVDDEALKAQYSKAHPYGEWLKRQKMYLKDIVESVPETDRVAPSISGSILPTNENKECVGINAIVTPLKAFGYTLEALEMLLLPMAKDGVEALGSMGNDAPLAVMSNREKLTFEYFKQMFAQVTNPPIDPIREKIVTSMECMIGPEGDLLEITEKQCNRLALKGPLVSMDEMESIKKMNYRGWRSKVLDITYPKNSGRKGLEETLDRICAEAREAIREGYKILVLSDRGFSSDRVAVSSLLAVGAVHQHLVANLERTRVGLLVESAEPREVHHFCTLVGFGADAICPYLAIEAIWCLQTDGKIPPTDSKEELVKKYFYASIYGMMKVLAKMGIS
;
A
#
# COMPACT_ATOMS: atom_id res chain seq x y z
N ASN A 1 9.48 -0.03 -3.53
CA ASN A 1 10.79 0.53 -3.87
C ASN A 1 11.30 -0.03 -5.19
N LYS A 2 12.13 -1.08 -5.27
CA LYS A 2 12.72 -1.55 -6.55
C LYS A 2 11.69 -1.80 -7.67
N ASN A 3 10.63 -2.57 -7.40
CA ASN A 3 9.59 -2.87 -8.41
C ASN A 3 8.75 -1.64 -8.80
N TRP A 4 8.46 -0.75 -7.84
CA TRP A 4 7.76 0.50 -8.13
C TRP A 4 8.62 1.42 -9.00
N MET A 5 9.92 1.49 -8.71
CA MET A 5 10.84 2.25 -9.55
C MET A 5 10.89 1.68 -10.97
N LYS A 6 11.01 0.36 -11.13
CA LYS A 6 10.89 -0.28 -12.44
C LYS A 6 9.61 0.12 -13.17
N ALA A 7 8.45 0.09 -12.50
CA ALA A 7 7.19 0.49 -13.13
C ALA A 7 7.15 1.99 -13.52
N ARG A 8 7.86 2.87 -12.78
CA ARG A 8 7.95 4.30 -13.06
C ARG A 8 8.90 4.64 -14.21
N GLU A 9 9.79 3.73 -14.61
CA GLU A 9 10.64 3.92 -15.81
C GLU A 9 9.79 4.16 -17.06
N GLY A 10 8.58 3.61 -17.12
CA GLY A 10 7.62 3.86 -18.22
C GLY A 10 6.98 5.25 -18.22
N LEU A 11 7.16 6.04 -17.15
CA LEU A 11 6.65 7.41 -17.02
C LEU A 11 7.73 8.48 -17.16
N LEU A 12 9.02 8.10 -17.17
CA LEU A 12 10.13 9.06 -17.25
C LEU A 12 10.17 9.74 -18.61
N ASP A 13 10.13 11.07 -18.60
CA ASP A 13 10.24 11.89 -19.80
C ASP A 13 11.72 12.15 -20.14
N CYS A 14 12.14 11.65 -21.31
CA CYS A 14 13.53 11.79 -21.78
C CYS A 14 13.92 13.24 -22.03
N GLU A 15 12.99 14.06 -22.53
CA GLU A 15 13.28 15.45 -22.92
C GLU A 15 13.66 16.29 -21.70
N LYS A 16 13.00 16.06 -20.56
CA LYS A 16 13.27 16.80 -19.32
C LYS A 16 14.61 16.45 -18.69
N LEU A 17 15.07 15.22 -18.89
CA LEU A 17 16.40 14.80 -18.47
C LEU A 17 17.49 15.31 -19.44
N GLY A 18 17.11 15.97 -20.54
CA GLY A 18 18.04 16.42 -21.57
C GLY A 18 18.67 15.25 -22.33
N LEU A 19 18.01 14.08 -22.34
CA LEU A 19 18.52 12.84 -22.92
C LEU A 19 17.74 12.49 -24.18
N SER A 20 18.44 11.96 -25.17
CA SER A 20 17.80 11.25 -26.27
C SER A 20 17.20 9.93 -25.78
N GLN A 21 16.23 9.39 -26.54
CA GLN A 21 15.63 8.09 -26.23
C GLN A 21 16.66 6.94 -26.25
N ASP A 22 17.70 7.05 -27.09
CA ASP A 22 18.81 6.10 -27.13
C ASP A 22 19.67 6.17 -25.85
N GLU A 23 19.95 7.38 -25.35
CA GLU A 23 20.66 7.56 -24.08
C GLU A 23 19.84 7.06 -22.89
N MET A 24 18.53 7.33 -22.87
CA MET A 24 17.64 6.79 -21.84
C MET A 24 17.72 5.26 -21.77
N SER A 25 17.68 4.59 -22.93
CA SER A 25 17.76 3.13 -23.00
C SER A 25 19.06 2.55 -22.42
N LYS A 26 20.14 3.34 -22.38
CA LYS A 26 21.44 2.94 -21.81
C LYS A 26 21.51 3.12 -20.29
N ILE A 27 20.68 4.00 -19.73
CA ILE A 27 20.65 4.29 -18.29
C ILE A 27 19.66 3.35 -17.58
N LEU A 28 18.67 2.81 -18.31
CA LEU A 28 17.75 1.83 -17.76
C LEU A 28 18.41 0.44 -17.60
N PRO A 29 18.09 -0.31 -16.52
CA PRO A 29 17.21 0.08 -15.42
C PRO A 29 17.89 1.04 -14.43
N ILE A 30 17.14 2.00 -13.87
CA ILE A 30 17.65 2.97 -12.88
C ILE A 30 18.15 2.25 -11.63
N VAL A 31 17.42 1.21 -11.23
CA VAL A 31 17.80 0.34 -10.12
C VAL A 31 18.21 -1.01 -10.67
N ASP A 32 19.51 -1.26 -10.68
CA ASP A 32 20.03 -2.57 -11.08
C ASP A 32 19.57 -3.67 -10.09
N ALA A 33 19.26 -4.83 -10.64
CA ALA A 33 18.87 -6.02 -9.89
C ALA A 33 19.99 -6.46 -8.92
N THR A 34 21.26 -6.26 -9.31
CA THR A 34 22.42 -6.65 -8.48
C THR A 34 22.80 -5.62 -7.42
N SER A 35 22.25 -4.41 -7.49
CA SER A 35 22.59 -3.33 -6.57
C SER A 35 22.15 -3.66 -5.14
N SER A 36 22.98 -3.25 -4.17
CA SER A 36 22.59 -3.21 -2.76
C SER A 36 21.39 -2.28 -2.55
N ASP A 37 20.80 -2.34 -1.36
CA ASP A 37 19.77 -1.39 -0.90
C ASP A 37 20.26 0.07 -1.00
N SER A 38 21.48 0.33 -0.53
CA SER A 38 22.12 1.65 -0.53
C SER A 38 22.42 2.14 -1.95
N GLY A 39 22.92 1.26 -2.83
CA GLY A 39 23.14 1.61 -4.24
C GLY A 39 21.84 1.85 -5.00
N ALA A 40 20.76 1.14 -4.64
CA ALA A 40 19.45 1.37 -5.23
C ALA A 40 18.86 2.71 -4.78
N PHE A 41 19.07 3.08 -3.51
CA PHE A 41 18.70 4.41 -3.00
C PHE A 41 19.48 5.51 -3.72
N ASP A 42 20.80 5.35 -3.84
CA ASP A 42 21.68 6.32 -4.53
C ASP A 42 21.28 6.55 -5.99
N GLY A 43 21.02 5.48 -6.75
CA GLY A 43 20.59 5.58 -8.14
C GLY A 43 19.27 6.35 -8.33
N VAL A 44 18.31 6.18 -7.42
CA VAL A 44 17.05 6.94 -7.44
C VAL A 44 17.26 8.37 -6.98
N LEU A 45 18.09 8.60 -5.97
CA LEU A 45 18.43 9.95 -5.51
C LEU A 45 19.11 10.75 -6.61
N GLU A 46 20.07 10.16 -7.32
CA GLU A 46 20.74 10.79 -8.46
C GLU A 46 19.73 11.13 -9.57
N LEU A 47 18.82 10.22 -9.91
CA LEU A 47 17.77 10.49 -10.90
C LEU A 47 16.93 11.72 -10.52
N LEU A 48 16.50 11.83 -9.25
CA LEU A 48 15.68 12.96 -8.79
C LEU A 48 16.44 14.29 -8.88
N ILE A 49 17.72 14.30 -8.51
CA ILE A 49 18.58 15.49 -8.57
C ILE A 49 18.82 15.90 -10.02
N ARG A 50 19.18 14.94 -10.89
CA ARG A 50 19.40 15.19 -12.32
C ARG A 50 18.12 15.60 -13.05
N GLY A 51 16.97 15.15 -12.56
CA GLY A 51 15.66 15.57 -13.05
C GLY A 51 15.19 16.93 -12.53
N GLY A 52 16.01 17.65 -11.74
CA GLY A 52 15.79 19.05 -11.39
C GLY A 52 15.29 19.30 -9.97
N ARG A 53 15.12 18.27 -9.13
CA ARG A 53 14.82 18.47 -7.70
C ARG A 53 16.08 18.86 -6.95
N SER A 54 15.92 19.69 -5.93
CA SER A 54 17.02 19.97 -5.01
C SER A 54 17.35 18.73 -4.16
N LEU A 55 18.62 18.60 -3.74
CA LEU A 55 19.04 17.48 -2.88
C LEU A 55 18.19 17.35 -1.59
N PRO A 56 17.91 18.43 -0.83
CA PRO A 56 17.07 18.31 0.36
C PRO A 56 15.63 17.86 0.06
N GLU A 57 15.04 18.36 -1.02
CA GLU A 57 13.69 17.98 -1.43
C GLU A 57 13.61 16.51 -1.85
N ALA A 58 14.59 16.02 -2.62
CA ALA A 58 14.68 14.63 -3.02
C ALA A 58 14.81 13.69 -1.80
N VAL A 59 15.65 14.06 -0.83
CA VAL A 59 15.78 13.30 0.43
C VAL A 59 14.48 13.34 1.24
N MET A 60 13.80 14.49 1.34
CA MET A 60 12.49 14.61 2.00
C MET A 60 11.40 13.75 1.33
N MET A 61 11.47 13.57 0.00
CA MET A 61 10.57 12.70 -0.74
C MET A 61 10.85 11.22 -0.48
N MET A 62 12.12 10.82 -0.49
CA MET A 62 12.51 9.42 -0.32
C MET A 62 12.42 8.95 1.14
N ILE A 63 12.78 9.82 2.10
CA ILE A 63 12.72 9.56 3.54
C ILE A 63 11.84 10.63 4.21
N PRO A 64 10.52 10.57 4.01
CA PRO A 64 9.61 11.55 4.59
C PRO A 64 9.44 11.31 6.09
N GLU A 65 9.27 12.41 6.82
CA GLU A 65 8.88 12.39 8.24
C GLU A 65 7.56 11.63 8.46
N ALA A 66 7.35 11.11 9.67
CA ALA A 66 6.05 10.59 10.06
C ALA A 66 5.03 11.74 10.19
N TRP A 67 4.15 11.90 9.21
CA TRP A 67 3.27 13.08 9.08
C TRP A 67 1.77 12.77 9.25
N GLN A 68 1.33 11.54 8.97
CA GLN A 68 -0.10 11.19 8.92
C GLN A 68 -0.79 11.39 10.27
N ASN A 69 -0.21 10.80 11.32
CA ASN A 69 -0.75 10.81 12.68
C ASN A 69 -0.18 11.93 13.56
N ASP A 70 0.72 12.77 13.04
CA ASP A 70 1.21 13.93 13.78
C ASP A 70 0.15 15.05 13.76
N VAL A 71 -0.30 15.42 14.96
CA VAL A 71 -1.29 16.47 15.21
C VAL A 71 -0.64 17.83 15.44
N ASN A 72 0.66 17.87 15.75
CA ASN A 72 1.41 19.09 16.02
C ASN A 72 2.14 19.62 14.76
N MET A 73 2.13 18.85 13.67
CA MET A 73 2.76 19.25 12.42
C MET A 73 2.03 20.43 11.77
N GLU A 74 2.79 21.45 11.38
CA GLU A 74 2.28 22.61 10.65
C GLU A 74 1.50 22.20 9.38
N PRO A 75 0.33 22.80 9.09
CA PRO A 75 -0.53 22.39 7.98
C PRO A 75 0.14 22.39 6.61
N ASP A 76 0.98 23.39 6.33
CA ASP A 76 1.71 23.47 5.05
C ASP A 76 2.73 22.34 4.92
N LYS A 77 3.42 21.98 6.01
CA LYS A 77 4.37 20.86 6.03
C LYS A 77 3.65 19.54 5.85
N LYS A 78 2.50 19.37 6.51
CA LYS A 78 1.65 18.18 6.36
C LYS A 78 1.14 18.04 4.92
N ALA A 79 0.73 19.14 4.30
CA ALA A 79 0.29 19.16 2.91
C ALA A 79 1.42 18.82 1.92
N LEU A 80 2.65 19.28 2.17
CA LEU A 80 3.82 18.89 1.38
C LEU A 80 4.03 17.37 1.44
N TYR A 81 4.11 16.78 2.64
CA TYR A 81 4.34 15.34 2.75
C TYR A 81 3.19 14.51 2.18
N GLU A 82 1.94 14.97 2.33
CA GLU A 82 0.79 14.34 1.68
C GLU A 82 0.91 14.38 0.15
N PHE A 83 1.35 15.51 -0.42
CA PHE A 83 1.65 15.61 -1.85
C PHE A 83 2.77 14.65 -2.28
N LEU A 84 3.89 14.60 -1.55
CA LEU A 84 5.01 13.69 -1.86
C LEU A 84 4.60 12.22 -1.77
N SER A 85 3.69 11.87 -0.87
CA SER A 85 3.15 10.50 -0.75
C SER A 85 2.31 10.06 -1.96
N ALA A 86 1.81 11.00 -2.76
CA ALA A 86 1.13 10.69 -4.02
C ALA A 86 2.10 10.32 -5.15
N LEU A 87 3.39 10.64 -4.97
CA LEU A 87 4.45 10.45 -5.97
C LEU A 87 5.33 9.24 -5.67
N MET A 88 5.76 9.11 -4.42
CA MET A 88 6.73 8.10 -4.04
C MET A 88 6.39 7.52 -2.68
N GLU A 89 6.46 6.19 -2.59
CA GLU A 89 6.40 5.47 -1.34
C GLU A 89 7.73 5.62 -0.55
N PRO A 90 7.70 5.65 0.79
CA PRO A 90 8.91 5.82 1.58
C PRO A 90 9.94 4.70 1.37
N TRP A 91 11.21 5.08 1.33
CA TRP A 91 12.32 4.15 1.42
C TRP A 91 12.65 3.86 2.88
N ASP A 92 11.80 3.02 3.48
CA ASP A 92 11.81 2.72 4.91
C ASP A 92 12.88 1.69 5.32
N GLY A 93 13.20 1.69 6.61
CA GLY A 93 14.22 0.86 7.25
C GLY A 93 15.23 1.67 8.09
N PRO A 94 16.01 1.02 8.97
CA PRO A 94 16.97 1.74 9.83
C PRO A 94 18.07 2.42 9.02
N ALA A 95 18.06 3.76 8.99
CA ALA A 95 18.96 4.52 8.12
C ALA A 95 19.57 5.73 8.84
N LEU A 96 20.88 5.90 8.65
CA LEU A 96 21.58 7.18 8.77
C LEU A 96 22.21 7.41 7.40
N ILE A 97 21.68 8.35 6.64
CA ILE A 97 22.16 8.66 5.29
C ILE A 97 22.93 9.96 5.35
N SER A 98 24.16 9.93 4.87
CA SER A 98 24.96 11.12 4.56
C SER A 98 24.96 11.31 3.05
N PHE A 99 24.72 12.53 2.58
CA PHE A 99 24.54 12.83 1.16
C PHE A 99 25.16 14.17 0.79
N THR A 100 25.56 14.32 -0.47
CA THR A 100 26.10 15.56 -1.01
C THR A 100 25.90 15.65 -2.52
N ASP A 101 25.69 16.86 -3.02
CA ASP A 101 25.68 17.21 -4.45
C ASP A 101 26.87 18.15 -4.81
N GLY A 102 27.82 18.31 -3.89
CA GLY A 102 28.94 19.26 -3.99
C GLY A 102 28.65 20.64 -3.39
N ARG A 103 27.40 21.12 -3.42
CA ARG A 103 26.99 22.36 -2.75
C ARG A 103 26.52 22.12 -1.34
N TYR A 104 25.66 21.12 -1.17
CA TYR A 104 25.14 20.71 0.12
C TYR A 104 25.89 19.49 0.62
N LEU A 105 26.18 19.46 1.92
CA LEU A 105 26.55 18.26 2.65
C LEU A 105 25.57 18.08 3.79
N GLY A 106 24.88 16.95 3.82
CA GLY A 106 23.84 16.72 4.81
C GLY A 106 23.82 15.30 5.33
N ALA A 107 23.05 15.13 6.40
CA ALA A 107 22.68 13.84 6.91
C ALA A 107 21.26 13.83 7.49
N THR A 108 20.57 12.70 7.32
CA THR A 108 19.24 12.49 7.90
C THR A 108 19.11 11.07 8.45
N LEU A 109 18.12 10.88 9.31
CA LEU A 109 17.72 9.59 9.83
C LEU A 109 16.44 9.12 9.17
N ASP A 110 16.18 7.83 9.26
CA ASP A 110 14.85 7.29 9.00
C ASP A 110 13.79 7.93 9.92
N ARG A 111 12.52 7.77 9.52
CA ARG A 111 11.36 8.33 10.22
C ARG A 111 11.22 7.91 11.68
N ASN A 112 11.84 6.81 12.08
CA ASN A 112 11.81 6.26 13.43
C ASN A 112 13.09 6.58 14.21
N GLY A 113 14.13 7.07 13.54
CA GLY A 113 15.44 7.36 14.13
C GLY A 113 16.13 6.11 14.68
N LEU A 114 16.11 5.01 13.94
CA LEU A 114 16.61 3.70 14.39
C LEU A 114 18.14 3.60 14.37
N ARG A 115 18.83 4.60 13.80
CA ARG A 115 20.29 4.73 13.83
C ARG A 115 20.74 5.97 14.61
N PRO A 116 21.88 5.92 15.32
CA PRO A 116 22.41 7.08 16.01
C PRO A 116 23.07 8.04 15.02
N GLY A 117 22.75 9.33 15.11
CA GLY A 117 23.47 10.41 14.43
C GLY A 117 23.81 11.52 15.42
N ARG A 118 25.09 11.82 15.61
CA ARG A 118 25.60 12.82 16.55
C ARG A 118 26.43 13.85 15.79
N PHE A 119 26.32 15.12 16.15
CA PHE A 119 27.08 16.17 15.49
C PHE A 119 27.65 17.22 16.43
N TYR A 120 28.72 17.85 15.97
CA TYR A 120 29.42 18.97 16.58
C TYR A 120 29.52 20.10 15.57
N VAL A 121 29.20 21.31 16.01
CA VAL A 121 29.52 22.55 15.29
C VAL A 121 30.58 23.27 16.12
N THR A 122 31.66 23.71 15.49
CA THR A 122 32.76 24.40 16.18
C THR A 122 32.73 25.91 15.95
N HIS A 123 33.37 26.68 16.85
CA HIS A 123 33.58 28.11 16.66
C HIS A 123 34.49 28.40 15.47
N SER A 124 35.41 27.50 15.16
CA SER A 124 36.23 27.51 13.94
C SER A 124 35.47 27.24 12.63
N GLY A 125 34.16 26.98 12.67
CA GLY A 125 33.31 26.80 11.49
C GLY A 125 33.31 25.38 10.90
N ARG A 126 33.75 24.38 11.66
CA ARG A 126 33.70 22.96 11.25
C ARG A 126 32.40 22.32 11.71
N VAL A 127 31.86 21.45 10.87
CA VAL A 127 30.75 20.55 11.22
C VAL A 127 31.26 19.12 11.15
N VAL A 128 31.10 18.38 12.23
CA VAL A 128 31.50 16.96 12.32
C VAL A 128 30.27 16.17 12.69
N MET A 129 29.87 15.21 11.85
CA MET A 129 28.77 14.29 12.11
C MET A 129 29.31 12.86 12.07
N GLY A 130 28.87 12.03 13.01
CA GLY A 130 29.21 10.61 13.06
C GLY A 130 28.14 9.81 13.78
N SER A 131 28.21 8.49 13.62
CA SER A 131 27.33 7.57 14.35
C SER A 131 27.61 7.56 15.86
N GLU A 132 28.83 7.90 16.25
CA GLU A 132 29.28 7.96 17.63
C GLU A 132 29.89 9.32 17.98
N VAL A 133 29.99 9.59 19.27
CA VAL A 133 30.71 10.75 19.81
C VAL A 133 32.18 10.40 20.04
N GLY A 134 33.09 11.36 19.84
CA GLY A 134 34.52 11.15 20.11
C GLY A 134 35.31 10.47 18.98
N VAL A 135 34.72 10.34 17.78
CA VAL A 135 35.42 9.83 16.59
C VAL A 135 36.48 10.80 16.05
N VAL A 136 36.40 12.08 16.42
CA VAL A 136 37.36 13.13 16.07
C VAL A 136 37.63 13.95 17.33
N ASP A 137 38.91 14.18 17.62
CA ASP A 137 39.33 15.02 18.73
C ASP A 137 39.06 16.50 18.42
N ILE A 138 38.20 17.13 19.23
CA ILE A 138 37.86 18.55 19.14
C ILE A 138 38.11 19.19 20.51
N PRO A 139 38.97 20.23 20.60
CA PRO A 139 39.19 20.95 21.85
C PRO A 139 37.86 21.46 22.43
N ALA A 140 37.60 21.22 23.72
CA ALA A 140 36.31 21.55 24.33
C ALA A 140 35.94 23.04 24.20
N GLN A 141 36.94 23.93 24.19
CA GLN A 141 36.78 25.37 24.01
C GLN A 141 36.34 25.78 22.59
N ASP A 142 36.55 24.93 21.58
CA ASP A 142 36.16 25.21 20.20
C ASP A 142 34.76 24.66 19.88
N VAL A 143 34.09 23.98 20.83
CA VAL A 143 32.76 23.42 20.58
C VAL A 143 31.67 24.48 20.78
N LEU A 144 31.06 24.93 19.70
CA LEU A 144 29.93 25.86 19.71
C LEU A 144 28.61 25.14 20.05
N ARG A 145 28.33 24.00 19.41
CA ARG A 145 27.09 23.24 19.60
C ARG A 145 27.35 21.74 19.52
N LYS A 146 26.74 20.98 20.42
CA LYS A 146 26.64 19.51 20.36
C LYS A 146 25.18 19.14 20.16
N GLY A 147 24.90 18.23 19.24
CA GLY A 147 23.55 17.80 18.95
C GLY A 147 23.46 16.35 18.55
N ARG A 148 22.22 15.90 18.36
CA ARG A 148 21.89 14.62 17.75
C ARG A 148 20.83 14.84 16.67
N LEU A 149 20.84 13.99 15.66
CA LEU A 149 19.72 13.87 14.73
C LEU A 149 18.55 13.21 15.47
N ASN A 150 17.38 13.83 15.41
CA ASN A 150 16.12 13.24 15.85
C ASN A 150 15.40 12.64 14.63
N PRO A 151 14.41 11.74 14.83
CA PRO A 151 13.61 11.22 13.73
C PRO A 151 13.03 12.37 12.89
N GLY A 152 13.22 12.29 11.57
CA GLY A 152 12.76 13.30 10.65
C GLY A 152 13.60 14.58 10.54
N MET A 153 14.63 14.78 11.36
CA MET A 153 15.52 15.95 11.28
C MET A 153 16.54 15.80 10.15
N MET A 154 16.82 16.90 9.44
CA MET A 154 17.91 16.99 8.47
C MET A 154 18.99 17.94 8.99
N LEU A 155 20.23 17.45 9.12
CA LEU A 155 21.39 18.32 9.28
C LEU A 155 21.92 18.64 7.89
N LEU A 156 22.07 19.93 7.57
CA LEU A 156 22.50 20.37 6.24
C LEU A 156 23.49 21.53 6.35
N VAL A 157 24.57 21.47 5.58
CA VAL A 157 25.57 22.53 5.43
C VAL A 157 25.49 23.03 3.99
N ASP A 158 25.31 24.33 3.81
CA ASP A 158 25.34 24.99 2.50
C ASP A 158 26.71 25.64 2.30
N PHE A 159 27.51 25.08 1.39
CA PHE A 159 28.85 25.59 1.11
C PHE A 159 28.85 26.91 0.35
N ASP A 160 27.80 27.23 -0.42
CA ASP A 160 27.70 28.50 -1.16
C ASP A 160 27.37 29.65 -0.21
N ASN A 161 26.49 29.40 0.75
CA ASN A 161 26.10 30.39 1.76
C ASN A 161 26.97 30.36 3.02
N HIS A 162 27.89 29.41 3.13
CA HIS A 162 28.76 29.18 4.30
C HIS A 162 28.01 29.08 5.64
N THR A 163 26.86 28.39 5.65
CA THR A 163 26.03 28.27 6.86
C THR A 163 25.57 26.84 7.12
N VAL A 164 25.33 26.54 8.40
CA VAL A 164 24.55 25.36 8.80
C VAL A 164 23.09 25.74 8.71
N VAL A 165 22.36 25.05 7.84
CA VAL A 165 20.97 25.36 7.53
C VAL A 165 20.08 24.94 8.71
N ASP A 166 19.12 25.80 9.05
CA ASP A 166 18.08 25.49 10.02
C ASP A 166 17.01 24.58 9.41
N ASP A 167 16.76 23.44 10.05
CA ASP A 167 15.86 22.38 9.54
C ASP A 167 14.41 22.87 9.40
N GLU A 168 13.92 23.65 10.37
CA GLU A 168 12.56 24.18 10.36
C GLU A 168 12.39 25.22 9.25
N ALA A 169 13.36 26.13 9.11
CA ALA A 169 13.37 27.13 8.04
C ALA A 169 13.44 26.48 6.65
N LEU A 170 14.29 25.46 6.48
CA LEU A 170 14.43 24.70 5.24
C LEU A 170 13.11 24.04 4.83
N LYS A 171 12.48 23.32 5.75
CA LYS A 171 11.21 22.65 5.48
C LYS A 171 10.07 23.63 5.26
N ALA A 172 10.08 24.77 5.95
CA ALA A 172 9.13 25.86 5.72
C ALA A 172 9.29 26.48 4.32
N GLN A 173 10.51 26.57 3.80
CA GLN A 173 10.75 27.01 2.43
C GLN A 173 10.10 26.06 1.42
N TYR A 174 10.34 24.74 1.55
CA TYR A 174 9.76 23.76 0.61
C TYR A 174 8.25 23.64 0.75
N SER A 175 7.71 23.68 1.98
CA SER A 175 6.27 23.55 2.20
C SER A 175 5.47 24.74 1.66
N LYS A 176 6.10 25.92 1.55
CA LYS A 176 5.51 27.14 0.99
C LYS A 176 5.87 27.40 -0.46
N ALA A 177 6.71 26.56 -1.08
CA ALA A 177 7.11 26.72 -2.48
C ALA A 177 5.92 26.61 -3.45
N HIS A 178 4.94 25.77 -3.11
CA HIS A 178 3.71 25.58 -3.89
C HIS A 178 2.49 25.48 -2.97
N PRO A 179 1.28 25.77 -3.48
CA PRO A 179 0.04 25.69 -2.70
C PRO A 179 -0.46 24.23 -2.60
N TYR A 180 0.35 23.33 -2.02
CA TYR A 180 0.06 21.89 -1.96
C TYR A 180 -1.30 21.57 -1.34
N GLY A 181 -1.68 22.30 -0.28
CA GLY A 181 -2.98 22.13 0.37
C GLY A 181 -4.16 22.45 -0.55
N GLU A 182 -4.01 23.41 -1.47
CA GLU A 182 -5.04 23.70 -2.47
C GLU A 182 -5.07 22.62 -3.57
N TRP A 183 -3.91 22.19 -4.04
CA TRP A 183 -3.79 21.11 -5.03
C TRP A 183 -4.45 19.83 -4.55
N LEU A 184 -4.16 19.44 -3.30
CA LEU A 184 -4.77 18.27 -2.65
C LEU A 184 -6.29 18.42 -2.56
N LYS A 185 -6.81 19.58 -2.12
CA LYS A 185 -8.26 19.82 -2.04
C LYS A 185 -8.94 19.75 -3.40
N ARG A 186 -8.30 20.23 -4.46
CA ARG A 186 -8.88 20.26 -5.81
C ARG A 186 -8.83 18.91 -6.50
N GLN A 187 -7.75 18.13 -6.35
CA GLN A 187 -7.51 16.93 -7.16
C GLN A 187 -7.76 15.61 -6.45
N LYS A 188 -7.42 15.52 -5.15
CA LYS A 188 -7.54 14.27 -4.39
C LYS A 188 -8.99 13.83 -4.33
N MET A 189 -9.26 12.58 -4.66
CA MET A 189 -10.60 12.02 -4.64
C MET A 189 -10.77 11.15 -3.40
N TYR A 190 -11.94 11.24 -2.77
CA TYR A 190 -12.29 10.35 -1.67
C TYR A 190 -13.31 9.32 -2.13
N LEU A 191 -13.25 8.13 -1.52
CA LEU A 191 -14.18 7.05 -1.82
C LEU A 191 -15.64 7.45 -1.61
N LYS A 192 -15.92 8.27 -0.59
CA LYS A 192 -17.26 8.84 -0.34
C LYS A 192 -17.79 9.64 -1.54
N ASP A 193 -16.93 10.39 -2.23
CA ASP A 193 -17.36 11.24 -3.34
C ASP A 193 -17.76 10.38 -4.55
N ILE A 194 -17.07 9.25 -4.73
CA ILE A 194 -17.39 8.26 -5.77
C ILE A 194 -18.72 7.57 -5.44
N VAL A 195 -18.90 7.13 -4.18
CA VAL A 195 -20.15 6.50 -3.73
C VAL A 195 -21.33 7.45 -3.92
N GLU A 196 -21.21 8.71 -3.48
CA GLU A 196 -22.23 9.75 -3.65
C GLU A 196 -22.55 10.05 -5.12
N SER A 197 -21.56 9.91 -6.03
CA SER A 197 -21.76 10.13 -7.46
C SER A 197 -22.59 9.05 -8.18
N VAL A 198 -22.71 7.86 -7.58
CA VAL A 198 -23.43 6.71 -8.15
C VAL A 198 -24.80 6.59 -7.47
N PRO A 199 -25.93 6.41 -8.21
CA PRO A 199 -27.24 6.21 -7.62
C PRO A 199 -27.29 5.00 -6.69
N GLU A 200 -28.05 5.07 -5.59
CA GLU A 200 -28.19 3.96 -4.64
C GLU A 200 -28.65 2.65 -5.28
N THR A 201 -29.49 2.72 -6.32
CA THR A 201 -29.94 1.56 -7.09
C THR A 201 -28.81 0.79 -7.76
N ASP A 202 -27.73 1.50 -8.13
CA ASP A 202 -26.58 0.94 -8.84
C ASP A 202 -25.46 0.48 -7.87
N ARG A 203 -25.62 0.74 -6.57
CA ARG A 203 -24.72 0.27 -5.50
C ARG A 203 -25.08 -1.13 -5.01
N VAL A 204 -26.21 -1.69 -5.45
CA VAL A 204 -26.69 -2.99 -5.00
C VAL A 204 -25.80 -4.09 -5.56
N ALA A 205 -25.12 -4.80 -4.66
CA ALA A 205 -24.35 -5.98 -5.01
C ALA A 205 -25.23 -7.05 -5.69
N PRO A 206 -24.83 -7.61 -6.85
CA PRO A 206 -25.49 -8.79 -7.41
C PRO A 206 -25.52 -9.96 -6.43
N SER A 207 -26.54 -10.80 -6.57
CA SER A 207 -26.66 -12.02 -5.79
C SER A 207 -25.50 -12.97 -6.07
N ILE A 208 -25.05 -13.64 -5.01
CA ILE A 208 -23.97 -14.62 -5.09
C ILE A 208 -24.51 -15.90 -5.72
N SER A 209 -23.83 -16.39 -6.76
CA SER A 209 -24.17 -17.65 -7.40
C SER A 209 -24.21 -18.82 -6.40
N GLY A 210 -25.29 -19.60 -6.42
CA GLY A 210 -25.50 -20.70 -5.48
C GLY A 210 -26.00 -20.29 -4.09
N SER A 211 -26.28 -19.00 -3.86
CA SER A 211 -27.06 -18.59 -2.69
C SER A 211 -28.55 -18.88 -2.90
N ILE A 212 -29.23 -19.25 -1.82
CA ILE A 212 -30.67 -19.53 -1.84
C ILE A 212 -31.40 -18.29 -1.32
N LEU A 213 -32.26 -17.71 -2.15
CA LEU A 213 -33.14 -16.63 -1.71
C LEU A 213 -34.22 -17.20 -0.77
N PRO A 214 -34.50 -16.55 0.36
CA PRO A 214 -35.57 -16.99 1.24
C PRO A 214 -36.92 -16.86 0.51
N THR A 215 -37.53 -17.99 0.17
CA THR A 215 -38.92 -18.07 -0.27
C THR A 215 -39.82 -18.31 0.95
N ASN A 216 -41.08 -17.87 0.88
CA ASN A 216 -42.07 -18.01 1.97
C ASN A 216 -42.29 -19.47 2.44
N GLU A 217 -41.82 -20.46 1.66
CA GLU A 217 -41.99 -21.89 1.93
C GLU A 217 -40.76 -22.53 2.63
N ASN A 218 -39.59 -21.89 2.64
CA ASN A 218 -38.32 -22.49 3.10
C ASN A 218 -37.66 -21.70 4.25
N LYS A 219 -38.13 -21.89 5.48
CA LYS A 219 -37.49 -21.30 6.69
C LYS A 219 -36.06 -21.81 6.96
N GLU A 220 -35.65 -22.93 6.36
CA GLU A 220 -34.29 -23.48 6.48
C GLU A 220 -33.24 -22.72 5.65
N CYS A 221 -33.67 -21.86 4.72
CA CYS A 221 -32.81 -21.09 3.80
C CYS A 221 -32.53 -19.68 4.33
N VAL A 222 -32.17 -19.58 5.62
CA VAL A 222 -31.87 -18.31 6.30
C VAL A 222 -30.48 -18.41 6.92
N GLY A 223 -29.77 -17.28 7.00
CA GLY A 223 -28.43 -17.20 7.58
C GLY A 223 -27.39 -18.03 6.81
N ILE A 224 -26.47 -18.70 7.51
CA ILE A 224 -25.34 -19.37 6.87
C ILE A 224 -25.80 -20.44 5.87
N ASN A 225 -26.92 -21.13 6.15
CA ASN A 225 -27.51 -22.14 5.27
C ASN A 225 -27.82 -21.60 3.87
N ALA A 226 -28.16 -20.32 3.74
CA ALA A 226 -28.44 -19.68 2.46
C ALA A 226 -27.20 -19.56 1.57
N ILE A 227 -25.98 -19.56 2.15
CA ILE A 227 -24.71 -19.35 1.44
C ILE A 227 -23.73 -20.53 1.59
N VAL A 228 -24.19 -21.71 2.02
CA VAL A 228 -23.31 -22.89 2.21
C VAL A 228 -22.60 -23.30 0.93
N THR A 229 -23.28 -23.24 -0.23
CA THR A 229 -22.69 -23.62 -1.51
C THR A 229 -21.48 -22.76 -1.88
N PRO A 230 -21.57 -21.41 -1.91
CA PRO A 230 -20.40 -20.58 -2.14
C PRO A 230 -19.33 -20.74 -1.05
N LEU A 231 -19.71 -20.84 0.23
CA LEU A 231 -18.74 -21.07 1.31
C LEU A 231 -17.88 -22.33 1.06
N LYS A 232 -18.51 -23.43 0.64
CA LYS A 232 -17.81 -24.67 0.28
C LYS A 232 -16.92 -24.50 -0.95
N ALA A 233 -17.40 -23.79 -1.98
CA ALA A 233 -16.63 -23.56 -3.21
C ALA A 233 -15.32 -22.80 -2.95
N PHE A 234 -15.32 -21.85 -2.00
CA PHE A 234 -14.17 -21.04 -1.62
C PHE A 234 -13.43 -21.56 -0.37
N GLY A 235 -13.70 -22.80 0.04
CA GLY A 235 -12.96 -23.49 1.10
C GLY A 235 -13.14 -22.90 2.49
N TYR A 236 -14.29 -22.28 2.81
CA TYR A 236 -14.62 -21.89 4.17
C TYR A 236 -14.88 -23.14 5.02
N THR A 237 -14.31 -23.15 6.22
CA THR A 237 -14.60 -24.18 7.23
C THR A 237 -15.38 -23.58 8.40
N LEU A 238 -15.96 -24.46 9.21
CA LEU A 238 -16.67 -24.02 10.41
C LEU A 238 -15.73 -23.33 11.40
N GLU A 239 -14.50 -23.80 11.52
CA GLU A 239 -13.46 -23.16 12.34
C GLU A 239 -13.12 -21.77 11.81
N ALA A 240 -12.99 -21.60 10.49
CA ALA A 240 -12.75 -20.28 9.91
C ALA A 240 -13.90 -19.30 10.24
N LEU A 241 -15.15 -19.76 10.18
CA LEU A 241 -16.32 -18.94 10.50
C LEU A 241 -16.41 -18.61 12.00
N GLU A 242 -16.36 -19.63 12.87
CA GLU A 242 -16.63 -19.48 14.30
C GLU A 242 -15.41 -19.03 15.11
N MET A 243 -14.20 -19.45 14.75
CA MET A 243 -12.99 -19.13 15.51
C MET A 243 -12.26 -17.90 14.96
N LEU A 244 -12.33 -17.62 13.66
CA LEU A 244 -11.60 -16.50 13.04
C LEU A 244 -12.50 -15.31 12.72
N LEU A 245 -13.56 -15.51 11.93
CA LEU A 245 -14.42 -14.40 11.47
C LEU A 245 -15.31 -13.84 12.58
N LEU A 246 -15.90 -14.71 13.40
CA LEU A 246 -16.84 -14.30 14.45
C LEU A 246 -16.24 -13.32 15.47
N PRO A 247 -15.03 -13.53 16.05
CA PRO A 247 -14.41 -12.56 16.95
C PRO A 247 -14.11 -11.21 16.28
N MET A 248 -13.68 -11.22 15.02
CA MET A 248 -13.39 -9.98 14.29
C MET A 248 -14.64 -9.13 14.06
N ALA A 249 -15.78 -9.77 13.76
CA ALA A 249 -17.04 -9.08 13.55
C ALA A 249 -17.71 -8.64 14.87
N LYS A 250 -17.66 -9.50 15.90
CA LYS A 250 -18.33 -9.26 17.19
C LYS A 250 -17.57 -8.27 18.06
N ASP A 251 -16.29 -8.54 18.27
CA ASP A 251 -15.46 -7.86 19.27
C ASP A 251 -14.46 -6.88 18.63
N GLY A 252 -14.31 -6.89 17.30
CA GLY A 252 -13.40 -5.99 16.57
C GLY A 252 -11.92 -6.33 16.78
N VAL A 253 -11.60 -7.57 17.15
CA VAL A 253 -10.23 -8.03 17.41
C VAL A 253 -9.93 -9.34 16.66
N GLU A 254 -8.68 -9.52 16.27
CA GLU A 254 -8.17 -10.79 15.72
C GLU A 254 -8.33 -11.91 16.77
N ALA A 255 -8.65 -13.12 16.30
CA ALA A 255 -8.71 -14.29 17.15
C ALA A 255 -7.35 -14.59 17.80
N LEU A 256 -7.35 -14.83 19.12
CA LEU A 256 -6.17 -15.26 19.86
C LEU A 256 -6.21 -16.77 20.09
N GLY A 257 -5.09 -17.42 19.81
CA GLY A 257 -4.86 -18.84 20.08
C GLY A 257 -3.61 -19.06 20.92
N SER A 258 -3.33 -20.31 21.27
CA SER A 258 -2.11 -20.73 21.96
C SER A 258 -1.61 -22.05 21.37
N MET A 259 -0.42 -22.51 21.82
CA MET A 259 0.30 -23.68 21.28
C MET A 259 0.91 -23.45 19.88
N GLY A 260 1.77 -24.38 19.47
CA GLY A 260 2.34 -24.40 18.13
C GLY A 260 1.37 -24.95 17.09
N ASN A 261 1.59 -24.63 15.83
CA ASN A 261 0.87 -25.24 14.72
C ASN A 261 1.44 -26.63 14.42
N ASP A 262 0.71 -27.68 14.76
CA ASP A 262 1.06 -29.09 14.54
C ASP A 262 0.50 -29.66 13.23
N ALA A 263 -0.22 -28.84 12.45
CA ALA A 263 -0.71 -29.23 11.14
C ALA A 263 0.46 -29.44 10.14
N PRO A 264 0.34 -30.37 9.17
CA PRO A 264 1.34 -30.53 8.14
C PRO A 264 1.47 -29.25 7.30
N LEU A 265 2.66 -29.04 6.73
CA LEU A 265 2.85 -27.99 5.72
C LEU A 265 1.84 -28.16 4.59
N ALA A 266 1.38 -27.05 3.99
CA ALA A 266 0.31 -27.06 2.99
C ALA A 266 0.56 -28.06 1.86
N VAL A 267 1.80 -28.13 1.35
CA VAL A 267 2.23 -29.07 0.30
C VAL A 267 2.17 -30.55 0.70
N MET A 268 2.21 -30.85 2.00
CA MET A 268 2.13 -32.21 2.56
C MET A 268 0.72 -32.55 3.07
N SER A 269 -0.24 -31.63 2.96
CA SER A 269 -1.58 -31.85 3.46
C SER A 269 -2.35 -32.80 2.55
N ASN A 270 -3.10 -33.72 3.15
CA ASN A 270 -4.08 -34.55 2.43
C ASN A 270 -5.41 -33.82 2.20
N ARG A 271 -5.52 -32.55 2.63
CA ARG A 271 -6.69 -31.69 2.42
C ARG A 271 -6.32 -30.56 1.48
N GLU A 272 -7.29 -30.09 0.71
CA GLU A 272 -7.14 -28.96 -0.18
C GLU A 272 -6.80 -27.70 0.64
N LYS A 273 -5.71 -27.02 0.27
CA LYS A 273 -5.27 -25.78 0.90
C LYS A 273 -5.39 -24.62 -0.07
N LEU A 274 -5.74 -23.46 0.46
CA LEU A 274 -5.73 -22.23 -0.33
C LEU A 274 -4.30 -21.83 -0.67
N THR A 275 -4.14 -21.14 -1.80
CA THR A 275 -2.85 -20.61 -2.27
C THR A 275 -2.15 -19.78 -1.20
N PHE A 276 -2.92 -19.03 -0.40
CA PHE A 276 -2.42 -18.23 0.72
C PHE A 276 -1.54 -19.02 1.71
N GLU A 277 -1.90 -20.27 2.02
CA GLU A 277 -1.19 -21.08 3.02
C GLU A 277 0.25 -21.44 2.62
N TYR A 278 0.55 -21.39 1.32
CA TYR A 278 1.89 -21.66 0.78
C TYR A 278 2.85 -20.50 1.02
N PHE A 279 2.34 -19.30 1.29
CA PHE A 279 3.14 -18.13 1.63
C PHE A 279 3.35 -18.05 3.14
N LYS A 280 4.56 -17.69 3.55
CA LYS A 280 4.90 -17.48 4.96
C LYS A 280 5.34 -16.04 5.16
N GLN A 281 4.83 -15.43 6.22
CA GLN A 281 5.20 -14.06 6.59
C GLN A 281 6.69 -14.05 6.95
N MET A 282 7.44 -13.20 6.26
CA MET A 282 8.79 -12.87 6.71
C MET A 282 8.71 -11.98 7.94
N PHE A 283 9.75 -12.03 8.76
CA PHE A 283 9.91 -11.14 9.91
C PHE A 283 11.38 -10.79 10.06
N ALA A 284 11.64 -9.59 10.56
CA ALA A 284 12.99 -9.11 10.75
C ALA A 284 13.65 -9.83 11.94
N GLN A 285 14.90 -10.25 11.75
CA GLN A 285 15.73 -10.83 12.79
C GLN A 285 17.11 -10.19 12.72
N VAL A 286 17.53 -9.52 13.78
CA VAL A 286 18.88 -8.92 13.95
C VAL A 286 19.16 -7.72 13.03
N THR A 287 18.89 -7.81 11.73
CA THR A 287 19.24 -6.80 10.71
C THR A 287 18.50 -5.48 10.89
N ASN A 288 17.23 -5.54 11.26
CA ASN A 288 16.35 -4.41 11.50
C ASN A 288 15.37 -4.77 12.63
N PRO A 289 15.03 -3.82 13.52
CA PRO A 289 14.09 -4.09 14.60
C PRO A 289 12.64 -4.06 14.09
N PRO A 290 11.74 -4.91 14.64
CA PRO A 290 10.31 -4.73 14.46
C PRO A 290 9.83 -3.46 15.20
N ILE A 291 8.70 -2.92 14.75
CA ILE A 291 8.04 -1.74 15.35
C ILE A 291 6.90 -2.20 16.26
N ASP A 292 6.55 -1.40 17.27
CA ASP A 292 5.34 -1.61 18.08
C ASP A 292 4.15 -0.85 17.47
N PRO A 293 3.22 -1.50 16.75
CA PRO A 293 2.12 -0.83 16.07
C PRO A 293 1.09 -0.19 17.03
N ILE A 294 1.20 -0.47 18.34
CA ILE A 294 0.32 0.09 19.38
C ILE A 294 0.94 1.34 19.97
N ARG A 295 2.17 1.20 20.47
CA ARG A 295 2.87 2.27 21.19
C ARG A 295 3.48 3.30 20.26
N GLU A 296 3.87 2.88 19.06
CA GLU A 296 4.49 3.71 18.03
C GLU A 296 3.50 3.99 16.89
N LYS A 297 2.19 3.99 17.18
CA LYS A 297 1.13 4.25 16.19
C LYS A 297 1.34 5.56 15.40
N ILE A 298 2.02 6.54 15.98
CA ILE A 298 2.28 7.83 15.32
C ILE A 298 3.11 7.69 14.03
N VAL A 299 3.98 6.68 13.95
CA VAL A 299 4.83 6.46 12.77
C VAL A 299 4.20 5.51 11.74
N THR A 300 3.16 4.76 12.12
CA THR A 300 2.55 3.74 11.26
C THR A 300 1.30 4.25 10.53
N SER A 301 1.06 3.81 9.29
CA SER A 301 -0.16 4.16 8.56
C SER A 301 -0.59 3.08 7.55
N MET A 302 -1.91 2.95 7.38
CA MET A 302 -2.52 2.11 6.33
C MET A 302 -3.17 2.96 5.23
N GLU A 303 -3.11 4.29 5.35
CA GLU A 303 -3.66 5.18 4.33
C GLU A 303 -2.81 5.14 3.07
N CYS A 304 -3.45 5.06 1.91
CA CYS A 304 -2.76 5.01 0.63
C CYS A 304 -3.51 5.81 -0.44
N MET A 305 -2.77 6.28 -1.44
CA MET A 305 -3.32 6.87 -2.65
C MET A 305 -3.15 5.91 -3.81
N ILE A 306 -4.24 5.53 -4.46
CA ILE A 306 -4.26 4.51 -5.51
C ILE A 306 -4.62 5.13 -6.86
N GLY A 307 -4.34 4.38 -7.92
CA GLY A 307 -4.60 4.82 -9.30
C GLY A 307 -3.36 5.33 -10.03
N PRO A 308 -3.55 6.04 -11.15
CA PRO A 308 -2.46 6.44 -12.04
C PRO A 308 -1.49 7.41 -11.37
N GLU A 309 -0.20 7.12 -11.47
CA GLU A 309 0.88 7.98 -11.00
C GLU A 309 1.31 8.98 -12.08
N GLY A 310 1.92 10.08 -11.65
CA GLY A 310 2.57 11.04 -12.54
C GLY A 310 4.07 10.76 -12.68
N ASP A 311 4.72 11.53 -13.56
CA ASP A 311 6.18 11.57 -13.65
C ASP A 311 6.77 12.12 -12.33
N LEU A 312 7.79 11.44 -11.79
CA LEU A 312 8.49 11.82 -10.55
C LEU A 312 9.21 13.16 -10.67
N LEU A 313 9.59 13.54 -11.88
CA LEU A 313 10.39 14.74 -12.14
C LEU A 313 9.53 16.01 -12.21
N GLU A 314 8.21 15.86 -12.36
CA GLU A 314 7.30 17.00 -12.39
C GLU A 314 6.90 17.44 -10.98
N ILE A 315 6.50 18.70 -10.86
CA ILE A 315 5.82 19.23 -9.67
C ILE A 315 4.55 19.91 -10.17
N THR A 316 3.46 19.16 -10.25
CA THR A 316 2.20 19.68 -10.76
C THR A 316 1.03 19.23 -9.90
N GLU A 317 -0.01 20.07 -9.88
CA GLU A 317 -1.26 19.76 -9.20
C GLU A 317 -1.85 18.39 -9.61
N LYS A 318 -1.69 17.99 -10.88
CA LYS A 318 -2.26 16.73 -11.42
C LYS A 318 -1.73 15.49 -10.71
N GLN A 319 -0.57 15.54 -10.07
CA GLN A 319 0.00 14.42 -9.31
C GLN A 319 -0.89 14.02 -8.11
N CYS A 320 -1.68 14.96 -7.59
CA CYS A 320 -2.66 14.70 -6.54
C CYS A 320 -3.95 14.04 -7.06
N ASN A 321 -4.13 13.86 -8.37
CA ASN A 321 -5.33 13.24 -8.94
C ASN A 321 -5.27 11.72 -8.71
N ARG A 322 -5.46 11.31 -7.46
CA ARG A 322 -5.41 9.94 -6.96
C ARG A 322 -6.63 9.67 -6.07
N LEU A 323 -7.00 8.40 -5.94
CA LEU A 323 -8.05 7.99 -5.02
C LEU A 323 -7.45 7.68 -3.65
N ALA A 324 -7.82 8.46 -2.63
CA ALA A 324 -7.37 8.27 -1.27
C ALA A 324 -8.21 7.22 -0.54
N LEU A 325 -7.55 6.22 0.02
CA LEU A 325 -8.13 5.17 0.85
C LEU A 325 -7.58 5.24 2.27
N LYS A 326 -8.45 5.00 3.25
CA LYS A 326 -8.04 4.91 4.67
C LYS A 326 -7.35 3.59 5.01
N GLY A 327 -7.46 2.62 4.12
CA GLY A 327 -6.97 1.26 4.27
C GLY A 327 -7.30 0.45 3.01
N PRO A 328 -6.74 -0.76 2.89
CA PRO A 328 -6.89 -1.58 1.70
C PRO A 328 -8.24 -2.31 1.65
N LEU A 329 -9.12 -2.19 2.64
CA LEU A 329 -10.41 -2.88 2.66
C LEU A 329 -11.54 -1.96 2.27
N VAL A 330 -12.37 -2.40 1.32
CA VAL A 330 -13.54 -1.67 0.83
C VAL A 330 -14.80 -2.53 0.96
N SER A 331 -15.90 -1.90 1.34
CA SER A 331 -17.21 -2.54 1.47
C SER A 331 -17.80 -2.91 0.09
N MET A 332 -18.88 -3.69 0.09
CA MET A 332 -19.55 -4.07 -1.16
C MET A 332 -20.12 -2.84 -1.89
N ASP A 333 -20.77 -1.93 -1.18
CA ASP A 333 -21.34 -0.71 -1.75
C ASP A 333 -20.26 0.19 -2.36
N GLU A 334 -19.12 0.31 -1.69
CA GLU A 334 -17.95 1.03 -2.18
C GLU A 334 -17.37 0.38 -3.44
N MET A 335 -17.27 -0.95 -3.48
CA MET A 335 -16.81 -1.69 -4.65
C MET A 335 -17.76 -1.57 -5.84
N GLU A 336 -19.07 -1.69 -5.64
CA GLU A 336 -20.06 -1.48 -6.70
C GLU A 336 -20.01 -0.06 -7.26
N SER A 337 -19.86 0.94 -6.37
CA SER A 337 -19.69 2.34 -6.77
C SER A 337 -18.44 2.53 -7.63
N ILE A 338 -17.32 1.90 -7.26
CA ILE A 338 -16.10 1.92 -8.07
C ILE A 338 -16.32 1.24 -9.43
N LYS A 339 -16.99 0.10 -9.48
CA LYS A 339 -17.28 -0.62 -10.74
C LYS A 339 -18.18 0.17 -11.71
N LYS A 340 -19.01 1.08 -11.19
CA LYS A 340 -19.89 1.96 -11.97
C LYS A 340 -19.35 3.38 -12.12
N MET A 341 -18.14 3.65 -11.64
CA MET A 341 -17.63 5.00 -11.59
C MET A 341 -17.48 5.63 -12.98
N ASN A 342 -17.96 6.87 -13.10
CA ASN A 342 -17.61 7.81 -14.15
C ASN A 342 -17.41 9.17 -13.50
N TYR A 343 -16.31 9.31 -12.77
CA TYR A 343 -16.06 10.45 -11.90
C TYR A 343 -14.75 11.12 -12.30
N ARG A 344 -14.79 12.41 -12.65
CA ARG A 344 -13.61 13.20 -13.06
C ARG A 344 -12.76 12.54 -14.16
N GLY A 345 -13.42 11.86 -15.10
CA GLY A 345 -12.77 11.13 -16.20
C GLY A 345 -12.19 9.77 -15.83
N TRP A 346 -12.30 9.35 -14.56
CA TRP A 346 -11.94 8.00 -14.14
C TRP A 346 -13.07 7.03 -14.44
N ARG A 347 -12.67 5.90 -15.03
CA ARG A 347 -13.52 4.74 -15.28
C ARG A 347 -12.80 3.51 -14.78
N SER A 348 -13.58 2.51 -14.39
CA SER A 348 -13.08 1.20 -13.99
C SER A 348 -13.45 0.11 -15.01
N LYS A 349 -12.63 -0.93 -15.08
CA LYS A 349 -12.89 -2.13 -15.88
C LYS A 349 -12.90 -3.34 -14.95
N VAL A 350 -13.95 -4.13 -15.02
CA VAL A 350 -14.01 -5.43 -14.34
C VAL A 350 -13.40 -6.49 -15.24
N LEU A 351 -12.42 -7.21 -14.71
CA LEU A 351 -11.79 -8.38 -15.34
C LEU A 351 -12.30 -9.62 -14.61
N ASP A 352 -13.00 -10.48 -15.35
CA ASP A 352 -13.54 -11.74 -14.83
C ASP A 352 -12.41 -12.75 -14.64
N ILE A 353 -12.13 -13.11 -13.38
CA ILE A 353 -11.10 -14.10 -13.01
C ILE A 353 -11.67 -15.51 -12.88
N THR A 354 -12.71 -15.84 -13.65
CA THR A 354 -13.29 -17.19 -13.70
C THR A 354 -13.13 -17.83 -15.09
N TYR A 355 -13.23 -19.16 -15.15
CA TYR A 355 -13.11 -19.92 -16.40
C TYR A 355 -14.07 -21.09 -16.49
N PRO A 356 -14.46 -21.54 -17.70
CA PRO A 356 -15.37 -22.66 -17.87
C PRO A 356 -14.79 -23.94 -17.27
N LYS A 357 -15.56 -24.63 -16.44
CA LYS A 357 -15.20 -25.90 -15.78
C LYS A 357 -14.74 -26.97 -16.78
N ASN A 358 -15.32 -26.98 -17.98
CA ASN A 358 -14.98 -27.92 -19.06
C ASN A 358 -13.55 -27.75 -19.59
N SER A 359 -12.90 -26.62 -19.33
CA SER A 359 -11.50 -26.35 -19.75
C SER A 359 -10.48 -27.11 -18.89
N GLY A 360 -10.91 -27.72 -17.78
CA GLY A 360 -10.05 -28.48 -16.88
C GLY A 360 -8.89 -27.64 -16.36
N ARG A 361 -7.72 -28.27 -16.17
CA ARG A 361 -6.53 -27.62 -15.60
C ARG A 361 -5.96 -26.50 -16.49
N LYS A 362 -6.06 -26.63 -17.81
CA LYS A 362 -5.56 -25.64 -18.77
C LYS A 362 -6.30 -24.31 -18.66
N GLY A 363 -7.56 -24.35 -18.24
CA GLY A 363 -8.37 -23.15 -18.05
C GLY A 363 -7.77 -22.15 -17.05
N LEU A 364 -6.97 -22.61 -16.09
CA LEU A 364 -6.24 -21.73 -15.17
C LEU A 364 -5.17 -20.90 -15.90
N GLU A 365 -4.26 -21.56 -16.62
CA GLU A 365 -3.17 -20.91 -17.35
C GLU A 365 -3.71 -19.95 -18.41
N GLU A 366 -4.67 -20.42 -19.22
CA GLU A 366 -5.32 -19.61 -20.26
C GLU A 366 -6.03 -18.38 -19.68
N THR A 367 -6.60 -18.50 -18.48
CA THR A 367 -7.27 -17.37 -17.82
C THR A 367 -6.27 -16.36 -17.29
N LEU A 368 -5.14 -16.80 -16.72
CA LEU A 368 -4.09 -15.91 -16.27
C LEU A 368 -3.50 -15.11 -17.44
N ASP A 369 -3.27 -15.74 -18.58
CA ASP A 369 -2.81 -15.07 -19.79
C ASP A 369 -3.86 -14.08 -20.33
N ARG A 370 -5.13 -14.51 -20.35
CA ARG A 370 -6.26 -13.69 -20.79
C ARG A 370 -6.39 -12.41 -19.96
N ILE A 371 -6.43 -12.51 -18.63
CA ILE A 371 -6.61 -11.33 -17.76
C ILE A 371 -5.42 -10.38 -17.83
N CYS A 372 -4.20 -10.90 -18.06
CA CYS A 372 -3.02 -10.07 -18.29
C CYS A 372 -3.17 -9.27 -19.59
N ALA A 373 -3.63 -9.90 -20.67
CA ALA A 373 -3.89 -9.22 -21.94
C ALA A 373 -5.03 -8.19 -21.83
N GLU A 374 -6.15 -8.56 -21.19
CA GLU A 374 -7.29 -7.66 -20.97
C GLU A 374 -6.91 -6.44 -20.10
N ALA A 375 -6.05 -6.62 -19.10
CA ALA A 375 -5.56 -5.53 -18.27
C ALA A 375 -4.79 -4.48 -19.11
N ARG A 376 -3.93 -4.93 -20.03
CA ARG A 376 -3.19 -4.04 -20.93
C ARG A 376 -4.11 -3.31 -21.90
N GLU A 377 -5.10 -4.02 -22.44
CA GLU A 377 -6.06 -3.40 -23.35
C GLU A 377 -6.90 -2.34 -22.62
N ALA A 378 -7.35 -2.63 -21.39
CA ALA A 378 -8.05 -1.65 -20.57
C ALA A 378 -7.20 -0.38 -20.29
N ILE A 379 -5.88 -0.54 -20.09
CA ILE A 379 -4.96 0.61 -19.95
C ILE A 379 -4.91 1.44 -21.24
N ARG A 380 -4.90 0.80 -22.41
CA ARG A 380 -4.93 1.48 -23.73
C ARG A 380 -6.26 2.20 -23.97
N GLU A 381 -7.37 1.60 -23.56
CA GLU A 381 -8.72 2.21 -23.60
C GLU A 381 -8.90 3.36 -22.58
N GLY A 382 -7.89 3.59 -21.72
CA GLY A 382 -7.84 4.72 -20.78
C GLY A 382 -8.56 4.47 -19.45
N TYR A 383 -8.82 3.21 -19.09
CA TYR A 383 -9.30 2.87 -17.75
C TYR A 383 -8.23 3.16 -16.70
N LYS A 384 -8.66 3.68 -15.54
CA LYS A 384 -7.76 4.08 -14.44
C LYS A 384 -7.78 3.12 -13.26
N ILE A 385 -8.81 2.28 -13.19
CA ILE A 385 -8.98 1.25 -12.18
C ILE A 385 -9.31 -0.07 -12.86
N LEU A 386 -8.64 -1.14 -12.46
CA LEU A 386 -8.94 -2.52 -12.86
C LEU A 386 -9.47 -3.26 -11.62
N VAL A 387 -10.58 -3.97 -11.78
CA VAL A 387 -11.18 -4.78 -10.71
C VAL A 387 -11.12 -6.23 -11.13
N LEU A 388 -10.29 -7.04 -10.47
CA LEU A 388 -10.27 -8.49 -10.62
C LEU A 388 -11.43 -9.07 -9.81
N SER A 389 -12.41 -9.69 -10.46
CA SER A 389 -13.63 -10.17 -9.79
C SER A 389 -13.90 -11.64 -10.05
N ASP A 390 -14.07 -12.43 -8.99
CA ASP A 390 -14.50 -13.83 -9.06
C ASP A 390 -16.02 -14.00 -8.98
N ARG A 391 -16.81 -12.91 -8.99
CA ARG A 391 -18.29 -12.97 -8.94
C ARG A 391 -18.92 -13.76 -10.09
N GLY A 392 -18.19 -13.97 -11.18
CA GLY A 392 -18.61 -14.82 -12.30
C GLY A 392 -18.65 -16.33 -11.99
N PHE A 393 -18.28 -16.77 -10.79
CA PHE A 393 -18.24 -18.20 -10.46
C PHE A 393 -19.66 -18.82 -10.47
N SER A 394 -19.75 -20.09 -10.87
CA SER A 394 -21.03 -20.80 -10.93
C SER A 394 -20.81 -22.31 -10.97
N SER A 395 -21.89 -23.10 -11.12
CA SER A 395 -21.81 -24.54 -11.38
C SER A 395 -20.89 -24.90 -12.56
N ASP A 396 -20.82 -24.00 -13.54
CA ASP A 396 -20.12 -24.19 -14.82
C ASP A 396 -18.84 -23.36 -14.93
N ARG A 397 -18.56 -22.48 -13.96
CA ARG A 397 -17.41 -21.58 -13.96
C ARG A 397 -16.60 -21.66 -12.67
N VAL A 398 -15.32 -21.96 -12.79
CA VAL A 398 -14.37 -22.07 -11.69
C VAL A 398 -13.67 -20.73 -11.47
N ALA A 399 -13.60 -20.27 -10.23
CA ALA A 399 -12.83 -19.09 -9.85
C ALA A 399 -11.32 -19.41 -9.83
N VAL A 400 -10.51 -18.54 -10.42
CA VAL A 400 -9.06 -18.54 -10.21
C VAL A 400 -8.79 -17.98 -8.82
N SER A 401 -7.75 -18.50 -8.15
CA SER A 401 -7.31 -17.92 -6.88
C SER A 401 -6.97 -16.43 -7.07
N SER A 402 -7.62 -15.59 -6.28
CA SER A 402 -7.45 -14.14 -6.26
C SER A 402 -5.97 -13.74 -6.11
N LEU A 403 -5.21 -14.46 -5.30
CA LEU A 403 -3.77 -14.23 -5.12
C LEU A 403 -2.97 -14.49 -6.40
N LEU A 404 -3.27 -15.57 -7.13
CA LEU A 404 -2.62 -15.88 -8.40
C LEU A 404 -2.98 -14.85 -9.47
N ALA A 405 -4.26 -14.47 -9.55
CA ALA A 405 -4.73 -13.49 -10.51
C ALA A 405 -4.07 -12.11 -10.30
N VAL A 406 -4.03 -11.63 -9.05
CA VAL A 406 -3.34 -10.37 -8.69
C VAL A 406 -1.86 -10.45 -9.00
N GLY A 407 -1.18 -11.51 -8.55
CA GLY A 407 0.25 -11.66 -8.76
C GLY A 407 0.63 -11.70 -10.23
N ALA A 408 -0.15 -12.43 -11.06
CA ALA A 408 0.06 -12.50 -12.50
C ALA A 408 -0.11 -11.13 -13.17
N VAL A 409 -1.24 -10.46 -12.95
CA VAL A 409 -1.52 -9.14 -13.55
C VAL A 409 -0.52 -8.10 -13.07
N HIS A 410 -0.23 -8.02 -11.77
CA HIS A 410 0.73 -7.06 -11.23
C HIS A 410 2.13 -7.24 -11.84
N GLN A 411 2.68 -8.46 -11.82
CA GLN A 411 4.00 -8.72 -12.37
C GLN A 411 4.05 -8.51 -13.89
N HIS A 412 3.00 -8.88 -14.61
CA HIS A 412 2.89 -8.62 -16.04
C HIS A 412 2.91 -7.12 -16.35
N LEU A 413 2.15 -6.31 -15.60
CA LEU A 413 2.12 -4.85 -15.77
C LEU A 413 3.45 -4.19 -15.37
N VAL A 414 4.14 -4.69 -14.33
CA VAL A 414 5.47 -4.19 -13.94
C VAL A 414 6.51 -4.53 -15.01
N ALA A 415 6.47 -5.73 -15.58
CA ALA A 415 7.37 -6.14 -16.65
C ALA A 415 7.20 -5.31 -17.93
N ASN A 416 5.99 -4.80 -18.18
CA ASN A 416 5.67 -3.93 -19.32
C ASN A 416 5.73 -2.42 -18.99
N LEU A 417 6.16 -2.03 -17.77
CA LEU A 417 6.23 -0.63 -17.33
C LEU A 417 4.87 0.10 -17.34
N GLU A 418 3.77 -0.64 -17.15
CA GLU A 418 2.39 -0.14 -17.24
C GLU A 418 1.67 -0.10 -15.87
N ARG A 419 2.23 -0.69 -14.81
CA ARG A 419 1.56 -0.83 -13.49
C ARG A 419 1.22 0.51 -12.83
N THR A 420 2.02 1.55 -13.06
CA THR A 420 1.78 2.91 -12.53
C THR A 420 0.60 3.61 -13.17
N ARG A 421 0.04 3.08 -14.26
CA ARG A 421 -1.05 3.74 -15.02
C ARG A 421 -2.44 3.44 -14.48
N VAL A 422 -2.58 2.49 -13.55
CA VAL A 422 -3.86 2.00 -13.03
C VAL A 422 -3.79 1.65 -11.55
N GLY A 423 -4.92 1.71 -10.87
CA GLY A 423 -5.12 1.03 -9.60
C GLY A 423 -5.66 -0.39 -9.81
N LEU A 424 -5.23 -1.35 -9.01
CA LEU A 424 -5.60 -2.76 -9.10
C LEU A 424 -6.38 -3.20 -7.87
N LEU A 425 -7.67 -3.45 -8.05
CA LEU A 425 -8.60 -3.85 -6.99
C LEU A 425 -9.00 -5.31 -7.14
N VAL A 426 -9.36 -5.92 -6.00
CA VAL A 426 -9.78 -7.32 -5.94
C VAL A 426 -11.16 -7.40 -5.30
N GLU A 427 -12.12 -7.95 -6.01
CA GLU A 427 -13.41 -8.38 -5.48
C GLU A 427 -13.40 -9.90 -5.43
N SER A 428 -13.30 -10.48 -4.24
CA SER A 428 -13.15 -11.93 -4.11
C SER A 428 -13.91 -12.52 -2.94
N ALA A 429 -14.36 -13.77 -3.13
CA ALA A 429 -14.91 -14.60 -2.09
C ALA A 429 -13.85 -15.35 -1.27
N GLU A 430 -12.59 -15.46 -1.71
CA GLU A 430 -11.55 -16.17 -0.94
C GLU A 430 -11.05 -15.43 0.33
N PRO A 431 -10.70 -14.12 0.27
CA PRO A 431 -10.00 -13.46 1.37
C PRO A 431 -10.93 -13.22 2.56
N ARG A 432 -10.44 -13.56 3.74
CA ARG A 432 -11.23 -13.53 4.98
C ARG A 432 -10.40 -13.41 6.26
N GLU A 433 -9.10 -13.69 6.17
CA GLU A 433 -8.14 -13.63 7.27
C GLU A 433 -7.09 -12.55 7.02
N VAL A 434 -6.48 -12.04 8.10
CA VAL A 434 -5.40 -11.04 8.06
C VAL A 434 -4.30 -11.44 7.07
N HIS A 435 -3.90 -12.72 7.07
CA HIS A 435 -2.85 -13.20 6.18
C HIS A 435 -3.24 -13.14 4.69
N HIS A 436 -4.53 -13.38 4.36
CA HIS A 436 -5.02 -13.28 2.98
C HIS A 436 -4.95 -11.82 2.49
N PHE A 437 -5.30 -10.86 3.35
CA PHE A 437 -5.19 -9.45 3.02
C PHE A 437 -3.73 -8.99 2.86
N CYS A 438 -2.84 -9.38 3.76
CA CYS A 438 -1.41 -9.04 3.67
C CYS A 438 -0.76 -9.57 2.39
N THR A 439 -1.10 -10.81 2.00
CA THR A 439 -0.56 -11.40 0.77
C THR A 439 -1.13 -10.73 -0.46
N LEU A 440 -2.44 -10.50 -0.55
CA LEU A 440 -3.02 -9.75 -1.68
C LEU A 440 -2.38 -8.37 -1.88
N VAL A 441 -2.23 -7.60 -0.79
CA VAL A 441 -1.55 -6.29 -0.85
C VAL A 441 -0.08 -6.45 -1.23
N GLY A 442 0.64 -7.39 -0.61
CA GLY A 442 2.05 -7.65 -0.88
C GLY A 442 2.33 -8.09 -2.32
N PHE A 443 1.36 -8.71 -3.00
CA PHE A 443 1.45 -9.11 -4.41
C PHE A 443 0.85 -8.09 -5.40
N GLY A 444 0.38 -6.93 -4.92
CA GLY A 444 0.08 -5.77 -5.76
C GLY A 444 -1.37 -5.29 -5.78
N ALA A 445 -2.25 -5.81 -4.92
CA ALA A 445 -3.60 -5.28 -4.75
C ALA A 445 -3.59 -3.95 -3.98
N ASP A 446 -4.25 -2.95 -4.55
CA ASP A 446 -4.39 -1.61 -3.96
C ASP A 446 -5.60 -1.55 -3.01
N ALA A 447 -6.68 -2.28 -3.31
CA ALA A 447 -7.80 -2.48 -2.41
C ALA A 447 -8.51 -3.83 -2.63
N ILE A 448 -9.21 -4.31 -1.61
CA ILE A 448 -9.79 -5.65 -1.51
C ILE A 448 -11.21 -5.55 -0.96
N CYS A 449 -12.17 -6.14 -1.67
CA CYS A 449 -13.54 -6.35 -1.22
C CYS A 449 -13.75 -7.85 -0.92
N PRO A 450 -13.72 -8.27 0.35
CA PRO A 450 -13.98 -9.66 0.75
C PRO A 450 -15.48 -9.94 0.84
N TYR A 451 -16.18 -9.92 -0.31
CA TYR A 451 -17.64 -9.88 -0.33
C TYR A 451 -18.31 -11.09 0.36
N LEU A 452 -17.76 -12.30 0.21
CA LEU A 452 -18.33 -13.49 0.84
C LEU A 452 -18.09 -13.52 2.35
N ALA A 453 -16.97 -12.96 2.83
CA ALA A 453 -16.74 -12.80 4.26
C ALA A 453 -17.75 -11.80 4.87
N ILE A 454 -18.05 -10.71 4.17
CA ILE A 454 -19.05 -9.72 4.60
C ILE A 454 -20.45 -10.37 4.68
N GLU A 455 -20.87 -11.09 3.65
CA GLU A 455 -22.14 -11.81 3.65
C GLU A 455 -22.21 -12.89 4.74
N ALA A 456 -21.11 -13.60 4.98
CA ALA A 456 -21.03 -14.58 6.06
C ALA A 456 -21.23 -13.93 7.44
N ILE A 457 -20.70 -12.73 7.67
CA ILE A 457 -20.89 -11.99 8.92
C ILE A 457 -22.37 -11.61 9.12
N TRP A 458 -23.04 -11.14 8.07
CA TRP A 458 -24.49 -10.85 8.14
C TRP A 458 -25.32 -12.11 8.40
N CYS A 459 -24.92 -13.23 7.81
CA CYS A 459 -25.53 -14.52 8.05
C CYS A 459 -25.34 -14.98 9.50
N LEU A 460 -24.14 -14.81 10.09
CA LEU A 460 -23.87 -15.14 11.50
C LEU A 460 -24.72 -14.30 12.48
N GLN A 461 -24.98 -13.03 12.16
CA GLN A 461 -25.92 -12.22 12.94
C GLN A 461 -27.35 -12.75 12.81
N THR A 462 -27.77 -13.13 11.60
CA THR A 462 -29.09 -13.70 11.35
C THR A 462 -29.30 -15.03 12.09
N ASP A 463 -28.26 -15.84 12.20
CA ASP A 463 -28.24 -17.10 12.95
C ASP A 463 -28.18 -16.90 14.49
N GLY A 464 -28.14 -15.65 14.96
CA GLY A 464 -28.08 -15.30 16.38
C GLY A 464 -26.73 -15.56 17.05
N LYS A 465 -25.67 -15.84 16.28
CA LYS A 465 -24.29 -16.01 16.80
C LYS A 465 -23.68 -14.68 17.23
N ILE A 466 -24.10 -13.59 16.58
CA ILE A 466 -23.76 -12.21 16.94
C ILE A 466 -25.03 -11.54 17.47
N PRO A 467 -24.99 -10.86 18.63
CA PRO A 467 -26.14 -10.10 19.12
C PRO A 467 -26.62 -9.07 18.08
N PRO A 468 -27.94 -8.84 17.94
CA PRO A 468 -28.49 -7.86 17.00
C PRO A 468 -28.38 -6.42 17.53
N THR A 469 -27.30 -6.11 18.25
CA THR A 469 -27.05 -4.78 18.83
C THR A 469 -26.45 -3.81 17.82
N ASP A 470 -25.59 -4.32 16.94
CA ASP A 470 -24.89 -3.53 15.93
C ASP A 470 -25.61 -3.62 14.58
N SER A 471 -25.58 -2.55 13.80
CA SER A 471 -26.04 -2.58 12.41
C SER A 471 -25.12 -3.42 11.51
N LYS A 472 -25.59 -3.79 10.31
CA LYS A 472 -24.78 -4.52 9.32
C LYS A 472 -23.51 -3.75 8.95
N GLU A 473 -23.59 -2.43 8.85
CA GLU A 473 -22.46 -1.54 8.55
C GLU A 473 -21.48 -1.47 9.72
N GLU A 474 -21.97 -1.47 10.96
CA GLU A 474 -21.14 -1.48 12.16
C GLU A 474 -20.36 -2.80 12.29
N LEU A 475 -20.98 -3.94 11.97
CA LEU A 475 -20.29 -5.23 11.93
C LEU A 475 -19.14 -5.24 10.90
N VAL A 476 -19.38 -4.70 9.70
CA VAL A 476 -18.35 -4.59 8.66
C VAL A 476 -17.23 -3.67 9.11
N LYS A 477 -17.54 -2.54 9.77
CA LYS A 477 -16.53 -1.63 10.34
C LYS A 477 -15.67 -2.32 11.40
N LYS A 478 -16.26 -3.10 12.31
CA LYS A 478 -15.52 -3.88 13.32
C LYS A 478 -14.60 -4.91 12.65
N TYR A 479 -15.13 -5.65 11.68
CA TYR A 479 -14.36 -6.63 10.91
C TYR A 479 -13.17 -6.01 10.17
N PHE A 480 -13.39 -4.87 9.50
CA PHE A 480 -12.32 -4.14 8.81
C PHE A 480 -11.31 -3.55 9.78
N TYR A 481 -11.75 -3.01 10.92
CA TYR A 481 -10.86 -2.53 11.96
C TYR A 481 -9.94 -3.64 12.49
N ALA A 482 -10.50 -4.80 12.83
CA ALA A 482 -9.75 -5.96 13.29
C ALA A 482 -8.73 -6.42 12.24
N SER A 483 -9.16 -6.49 10.98
CA SER A 483 -8.33 -6.94 9.86
C SER A 483 -7.18 -5.96 9.57
N ILE A 484 -7.46 -4.66 9.45
CA ILE A 484 -6.47 -3.61 9.22
C ILE A 484 -5.46 -3.54 10.37
N TYR A 485 -5.94 -3.66 11.62
CA TYR A 485 -5.07 -3.73 12.78
C TYR A 485 -4.16 -4.96 12.77
N GLY A 486 -4.69 -6.13 12.40
CA GLY A 486 -3.90 -7.33 12.17
C GLY A 486 -2.86 -7.14 11.06
N MET A 487 -3.20 -6.45 9.98
CA MET A 487 -2.26 -6.15 8.89
C MET A 487 -1.11 -5.26 9.36
N MET A 488 -1.39 -4.20 10.12
CA MET A 488 -0.35 -3.34 10.73
C MET A 488 0.60 -4.16 11.60
N LYS A 489 0.08 -5.09 12.41
CA LYS A 489 0.89 -6.02 13.20
C LYS A 489 1.79 -6.91 12.33
N VAL A 490 1.33 -7.36 11.16
CA VAL A 490 2.17 -8.14 10.24
C VAL A 490 3.27 -7.29 9.62
N LEU A 491 2.97 -6.06 9.16
CA LEU A 491 3.96 -5.13 8.59
C LEU A 491 5.04 -4.75 9.63
N ALA A 492 4.60 -4.49 10.86
CA ALA A 492 5.48 -4.12 11.97
C ALA A 492 6.49 -5.22 12.33
N LYS A 493 6.22 -6.51 12.03
CA LYS A 493 7.20 -7.61 12.21
C LYS A 493 8.45 -7.43 11.35
N MET A 494 8.35 -6.70 10.24
CA MET A 494 9.48 -6.36 9.37
C MET A 494 10.01 -4.94 9.63
N GLY A 495 9.44 -4.23 10.61
CA GLY A 495 9.76 -2.81 10.84
C GLY A 495 9.29 -1.89 9.72
N ILE A 496 8.24 -2.28 9.00
CA ILE A 496 7.59 -1.43 7.98
C ILE A 496 6.49 -0.63 8.68
N SER A 497 6.52 0.70 8.52
CA SER A 497 5.60 1.64 9.18
C SER A 497 4.43 2.08 8.30
#